data_AF-A0A822Y7U8-F1
#
_entry.id   AF-A0A822Y7U8-F1
#
_cell.length_a   1.000
_cell.length_b   1.000
_cell.length_c   1.000
_cell.angle_alpha   90.00
_cell.angle_beta   90.00
_cell.angle_gamma   90.00
#
_symmetry.space_group_name_H-M   'P 1'
#
loop_
_entity.id
_entity.type
_entity.pdbx_description
1 polymer ?
#
loop_
_entity_poly.entity_id
_entity_poly.type
_entity_poly.pdbx_seq_one_letter_code
_entity_poly.pdbx_strand_id
1 'polypeptide(L)'
;MPMATPLVFGSPETLQKTVVWIANRDDPPPQQDDRLVLTSDGKLILQTTAPQPKSIAEAAQSALWASMLDTGNFVIFNSRGNVLWQSFDFPTDTLLPGQSLVVEGELFSSIFVTNHSTGRFYIRMQSDGNLVQYPTGDERTSTSYYASNTCCRQDNLTTLNFTEDGSLRCQYNDSVQQWVSVLQQRNSLLPMDYRYRRDLPVVCFESE
;
A
#
# COMPACT_ATOMS: atom_id res chain seq x y z
N MET A 1 -33.56 -45.70 12.89
CA MET A 1 -33.28 -44.39 13.50
C MET A 1 -31.95 -43.89 12.95
N PRO A 2 -31.90 -42.83 12.13
CA PRO A 2 -30.64 -42.22 11.73
C PRO A 2 -30.23 -41.17 12.78
N MET A 3 -28.97 -41.24 13.21
CA MET A 3 -28.36 -40.33 14.16
C MET A 3 -28.11 -38.96 13.53
N ALA A 4 -28.43 -37.90 14.27
CA ALA A 4 -28.13 -36.53 13.90
C ALA A 4 -26.62 -36.28 13.90
N THR A 5 -26.12 -35.73 12.81
CA THR A 5 -24.78 -35.13 12.73
C THR A 5 -24.78 -33.82 13.54
N PRO A 6 -23.83 -33.58 14.45
CA PRO A 6 -23.80 -32.31 15.17
C PRO A 6 -23.37 -31.18 14.22
N LEU A 7 -24.12 -30.07 14.27
CA LEU A 7 -23.72 -28.77 13.72
C LEU A 7 -22.50 -28.28 14.50
N VAL A 8 -21.34 -28.23 13.84
CA VAL A 8 -20.17 -27.52 14.37
C VAL A 8 -20.36 -26.04 14.05
N PHE A 9 -20.75 -25.27 15.07
CA PHE A 9 -20.67 -23.81 15.02
C PHE A 9 -19.22 -23.37 15.20
N GLY A 10 -18.74 -22.54 14.27
CA GLY A 10 -17.54 -21.70 14.43
C GLY A 10 -16.23 -22.47 14.66
N SER A 11 -15.50 -22.75 13.58
CA SER A 11 -14.04 -22.82 13.70
C SER A 11 -13.54 -21.48 14.27
N PRO A 12 -12.57 -21.46 15.20
CA PRO A 12 -12.00 -20.19 15.65
C PRO A 12 -11.35 -19.55 14.42
N GLU A 13 -11.93 -18.47 13.92
CA GLU A 13 -11.27 -17.62 12.94
C GLU A 13 -9.96 -17.18 13.60
N THR A 14 -8.84 -17.79 13.21
CA THR A 14 -7.55 -17.18 13.44
C THR A 14 -7.62 -15.85 12.71
N LEU A 15 -7.76 -14.76 13.46
CA LEU A 15 -7.70 -13.39 12.96
C LEU A 15 -6.53 -13.30 11.98
N GLN A 16 -6.84 -13.36 10.69
CA GLN A 16 -5.84 -13.40 9.65
C GLN A 16 -5.32 -11.98 9.55
N LYS A 17 -4.18 -11.71 10.19
CA LYS A 17 -3.54 -10.40 10.16
C LYS A 17 -3.20 -10.08 8.71
N THR A 18 -3.73 -8.97 8.22
CA THR A 18 -3.42 -8.48 6.87
C THR A 18 -2.15 -7.65 6.96
N VAL A 19 -1.17 -7.98 6.15
CA VAL A 19 0.03 -7.14 5.98
C VAL A 19 -0.35 -5.99 5.04
N VAL A 20 -0.16 -4.76 5.49
CA VAL A 20 -0.56 -3.55 4.76
C VAL A 20 0.61 -2.67 4.34
N TRP A 21 1.82 -3.00 4.81
CA TRP A 21 3.05 -2.31 4.48
C TRP A 21 4.25 -3.20 4.78
N ILE A 22 5.28 -3.18 3.91
CA ILE A 22 6.51 -3.96 4.08
C ILE A 22 7.72 -3.13 3.66
N ALA A 23 8.66 -2.95 4.58
CA ALA A 23 9.97 -2.40 4.25
C ALA A 23 10.77 -3.42 3.42
N ASN A 24 11.43 -2.96 2.35
CA ASN A 24 12.35 -3.79 1.55
C ASN A 24 11.70 -5.11 1.10
N ARG A 25 10.55 -5.04 0.43
CA ARG A 25 9.69 -6.19 0.11
C ARG A 25 10.34 -7.36 -0.64
N ASP A 26 11.46 -7.11 -1.33
CA ASP A 26 12.22 -8.13 -2.07
C ASP A 26 13.31 -8.79 -1.23
N ASP A 27 13.48 -8.36 0.02
CA ASP A 27 14.37 -8.98 0.98
C ASP A 27 13.70 -10.18 1.69
N PRO A 28 14.50 -11.13 2.21
CA PRO A 28 13.99 -12.16 3.11
C PRO A 28 13.27 -11.54 4.32
N PRO A 29 12.18 -12.17 4.80
CA PRO A 29 11.43 -11.69 5.95
C PRO A 29 12.30 -11.67 7.22
N PRO A 30 11.99 -10.79 8.18
CA PRO A 30 12.70 -10.72 9.44
C PRO A 30 12.59 -12.05 10.21
N GLN A 31 13.69 -12.45 10.85
CA GLN A 31 13.77 -13.62 11.71
C GLN A 31 13.38 -13.28 13.15
N GLN A 32 13.16 -14.31 13.97
CA GLN A 32 12.69 -14.15 15.35
C GLN A 32 13.59 -13.28 16.23
N ASP A 33 14.91 -13.32 15.99
CA ASP A 33 15.90 -12.56 16.77
C ASP A 33 16.24 -11.19 16.17
N ASP A 34 15.65 -10.85 15.02
CA ASP A 34 15.85 -9.54 14.41
C ASP A 34 15.15 -8.45 15.23
N ARG A 35 15.77 -7.27 15.28
CA ARG A 35 15.28 -6.14 16.08
C ARG A 35 15.11 -4.90 15.24
N LEU A 36 13.96 -4.27 15.36
CA LEU A 36 13.74 -2.93 14.82
C LEU A 36 14.35 -1.91 15.79
N VAL A 37 15.30 -1.10 15.31
CA VAL A 37 16.01 -0.11 16.11
C VAL A 37 15.88 1.26 15.48
N LEU A 38 15.40 2.23 16.25
CA LEU A 38 15.49 3.65 15.91
C LEU A 38 16.76 4.22 16.55
N THR A 39 17.65 4.75 15.73
CA THR A 39 18.90 5.36 16.18
C THR A 39 18.71 6.85 16.45
N SER A 40 19.59 7.43 17.28
CA SER A 40 19.54 8.86 17.64
C SER A 40 19.86 9.79 16.46
N ASP A 41 20.57 9.31 15.44
CA ASP A 41 20.82 10.03 14.18
C ASP A 41 19.62 9.93 13.21
N GLY A 42 18.53 9.28 13.59
CA GLY A 42 17.28 9.29 12.83
C GLY A 42 17.10 8.13 11.85
N LYS A 43 17.84 7.04 12.02
CA LYS A 43 17.72 5.85 11.16
C LYS A 43 16.82 4.82 11.82
N LEU A 44 15.87 4.31 11.06
CA LEU A 44 15.16 3.09 11.40
C LEU A 44 15.84 1.93 10.69
N ILE A 45 16.41 1.01 11.45
CA ILE A 45 17.15 -0.14 10.94
C ILE A 45 16.57 -1.45 11.45
N LEU A 46 16.62 -2.47 10.60
CA LEU A 46 16.47 -3.86 11.03
C LEU A 46 17.86 -4.39 11.38
N GLN A 47 18.10 -4.52 12.68
CA GLN A 47 19.28 -5.18 13.20
C GLN A 47 19.09 -6.69 13.13
N THR A 48 19.94 -7.34 12.34
CA THR A 48 19.91 -8.79 12.11
C THR A 48 21.20 -9.43 12.64
N THR A 49 21.31 -10.75 12.52
CA THR A 49 22.59 -11.47 12.74
C THR A 49 23.63 -11.20 11.66
N ALA A 50 23.25 -10.60 10.53
CA ALA A 50 24.17 -10.23 9.47
C ALA A 50 25.10 -9.08 9.91
N PRO A 51 26.32 -8.97 9.33
CA PRO A 51 27.29 -7.95 9.72
C PRO A 51 26.82 -6.50 9.49
N GLN A 52 25.89 -6.30 8.57
CA GLN A 52 25.37 -4.99 8.21
C GLN A 52 23.86 -4.95 8.50
N PRO A 53 23.38 -3.98 9.31
CA PRO A 53 21.97 -3.79 9.52
C PRO A 53 21.31 -3.29 8.22
N LYS A 54 20.03 -3.64 8.04
CA LYS A 54 19.27 -3.18 6.87
C LYS A 54 18.60 -1.85 7.19
N SER A 55 18.80 -0.85 6.34
CA SER A 55 18.09 0.43 6.45
C SER A 55 16.63 0.24 6.04
N ILE A 56 15.70 0.78 6.84
CA ILE A 56 14.28 0.84 6.51
C ILE A 56 13.88 2.28 6.18
N ALA A 57 14.33 3.22 7.01
CA ALA A 57 14.07 4.65 6.83
C ALA A 57 15.25 5.46 7.35
N GLU A 58 15.50 6.60 6.72
CA GLU A 58 16.52 7.55 7.14
C GLU A 58 15.90 8.94 7.20
N ALA A 59 15.69 9.44 8.41
CA ALA A 59 15.25 10.80 8.64
C ALA A 59 16.39 11.79 8.34
N ALA A 60 16.04 12.99 7.88
CA ALA A 60 17.02 14.04 7.58
C ALA A 60 17.73 14.61 8.84
N GLN A 61 17.24 14.29 10.03
CA GLN A 61 17.66 14.88 11.31
C GLN A 61 17.52 13.87 12.45
N SER A 62 18.10 14.19 13.61
CA SER A 62 17.98 13.37 14.82
C SER A 62 16.53 13.10 15.22
N ALA A 63 16.21 11.82 15.40
CA ALA A 63 14.92 11.36 15.89
C ALA A 63 14.95 11.12 17.41
N LEU A 64 13.78 11.22 18.04
CA LEU A 64 13.59 10.92 19.45
C LEU A 64 12.74 9.65 19.66
N TRP A 65 11.68 9.50 18.89
CA TRP A 65 10.75 8.39 19.02
C TRP A 65 10.04 8.10 17.70
N ALA A 66 9.42 6.92 17.62
CA ALA A 66 8.55 6.53 16.53
C ALA A 66 7.26 5.92 17.08
N SER A 67 6.18 5.97 16.32
CA SER A 67 4.90 5.41 16.73
C SER A 67 4.11 4.86 15.55
N MET A 68 3.33 3.84 15.84
CA MET A 68 2.29 3.31 14.99
C MET A 68 1.00 4.07 15.30
N LEU A 69 0.51 4.87 14.35
CA LEU A 69 -0.77 5.57 14.50
C LEU A 69 -1.94 4.62 14.24
N ASP A 70 -3.11 4.94 14.81
CA ASP A 70 -4.36 4.16 14.61
C ASP A 70 -4.78 4.09 13.13
N THR A 71 -4.31 5.01 12.30
CA THR A 71 -4.52 5.01 10.84
C THR A 71 -3.72 3.94 10.11
N GLY A 72 -2.78 3.27 10.78
CA GLY A 72 -1.83 2.38 10.12
C GLY A 72 -0.56 3.09 9.60
N ASN A 73 -0.39 4.39 9.88
CA ASN A 73 0.82 5.13 9.52
C ASN A 73 1.91 4.99 10.59
N PHE A 74 3.08 4.47 10.23
CA PHE A 74 4.24 4.43 11.11
C PHE A 74 5.06 5.70 10.91
N VAL A 75 5.30 6.46 11.98
CA VAL A 75 5.86 7.80 11.91
C VAL A 75 7.05 7.95 12.84
N ILE A 76 8.12 8.60 12.36
CA ILE A 76 9.31 8.96 13.12
C ILE A 76 9.26 10.45 13.46
N PHE A 77 9.54 10.80 14.71
CA PHE A 77 9.43 12.16 15.22
C PHE A 77 10.74 12.68 15.82
N ASN A 78 10.95 13.99 15.68
CA ASN A 78 11.99 14.69 16.44
C ASN A 78 11.54 15.02 17.88
N SER A 79 12.43 15.62 18.67
CA SER A 79 12.14 16.02 20.06
C SER A 79 11.07 17.09 20.22
N ARG A 80 10.72 17.81 19.14
CA ARG A 80 9.65 18.81 19.09
C ARG A 80 8.31 18.21 18.62
N GLY A 81 8.26 16.90 18.36
CA GLY A 81 7.08 16.22 17.82
C GLY A 81 6.83 16.50 16.34
N ASN A 82 7.81 16.99 15.59
CA ASN A 82 7.66 17.13 14.13
C ASN A 82 7.93 15.80 13.45
N VAL A 83 7.12 15.51 12.42
CA VAL A 83 7.29 14.34 11.56
C VAL A 83 8.59 14.49 10.76
N LEU A 84 9.45 13.48 10.86
CA LEU A 84 10.69 13.40 10.10
C LEU A 84 10.60 12.41 8.93
N TRP A 85 9.79 11.37 9.09
CA TRP A 85 9.54 10.32 8.11
C TRP A 85 8.22 9.62 8.45
N GLN A 86 7.50 9.13 7.45
CA GLN A 86 6.28 8.35 7.65
C GLN A 86 6.12 7.26 6.57
N SER A 87 5.55 6.11 6.94
CA SER A 87 5.38 4.98 6.02
C SER A 87 4.39 5.28 4.90
N PHE A 88 3.46 6.21 5.13
CA PHE A 88 2.47 6.61 4.13
C PHE A 88 3.08 7.26 2.89
N ASP A 89 4.27 7.84 3.00
CA ASP A 89 5.00 8.43 1.86
C ASP A 89 5.71 7.37 1.00
N PHE A 90 5.74 6.11 1.47
CA PHE A 90 6.41 4.97 0.82
C PHE A 90 5.45 3.78 0.69
N PRO A 91 4.34 3.92 -0.05
CA PRO A 91 3.41 2.81 -0.25
C PRO A 91 4.07 1.67 -1.06
N THR A 92 3.62 0.44 -0.83
CA THR A 92 4.15 -0.75 -1.53
C THR A 92 3.14 -1.34 -2.50
N ASP A 93 2.17 -2.08 -1.99
CA ASP A 93 1.18 -2.88 -2.71
C ASP A 93 -0.25 -2.53 -2.25
N THR A 94 -0.35 -1.61 -1.29
CA THR A 94 -1.57 -1.27 -0.58
C THR A 94 -1.63 0.24 -0.33
N LEU A 95 -2.82 0.82 -0.51
CA LEU A 95 -3.18 2.13 0.02
C LEU A 95 -4.15 1.97 1.20
N LEU A 96 -3.88 2.72 2.28
CA LEU A 96 -4.73 2.79 3.46
C LEU A 96 -5.57 4.08 3.48
N PRO A 97 -6.71 4.11 4.18
CA PRO A 97 -7.52 5.32 4.26
C PRO A 97 -6.74 6.44 4.96
N GLY A 98 -6.86 7.66 4.43
CA GLY A 98 -6.04 8.81 4.80
C GLY A 98 -4.68 8.86 4.11
N GLN A 99 -4.29 7.84 3.33
CA GLN A 99 -3.07 7.84 2.54
C GLN A 99 -3.30 8.43 1.15
N SER A 100 -2.24 8.97 0.56
CA SER A 100 -2.26 9.51 -0.80
C SER A 100 -1.15 8.89 -1.64
N LEU A 101 -1.42 8.71 -2.93
CA LEU A 101 -0.44 8.34 -3.95
C LEU A 101 -0.13 9.59 -4.78
N VAL A 102 1.14 10.00 -4.79
CA VAL A 102 1.58 11.16 -5.58
C VAL A 102 1.53 10.86 -7.07
N VAL A 103 1.57 11.91 -7.88
CA VAL A 103 1.73 11.79 -9.34
C VAL A 103 3.03 11.05 -9.68
N GLU A 104 2.95 10.18 -10.68
CA GLU A 104 3.95 9.17 -11.03
C GLU A 104 4.25 8.15 -9.92
N GLY A 105 3.50 8.16 -8.82
CA GLY A 105 3.58 7.16 -7.76
C GLY A 105 3.05 5.81 -8.23
N GLU A 106 3.70 4.75 -7.76
CA GLU A 106 3.46 3.38 -8.18
C GLU A 106 3.18 2.47 -6.99
N LEU A 107 2.27 1.50 -7.17
CA LEU A 107 2.09 0.38 -6.27
C LEU A 107 2.31 -0.91 -7.04
N PHE A 108 3.17 -1.78 -6.52
CA PHE A 108 3.52 -3.04 -7.16
C PHE A 108 2.72 -4.18 -6.54
N SER A 109 2.16 -5.06 -7.35
CA SER A 109 1.45 -6.24 -6.85
C SER A 109 2.40 -7.14 -6.06
N SER A 110 1.86 -7.92 -5.13
CA SER A 110 2.60 -9.05 -4.52
C SER A 110 2.63 -10.25 -5.46
N ILE A 111 3.68 -11.08 -5.44
CA ILE A 111 3.73 -12.34 -6.21
C ILE A 111 2.59 -13.27 -5.76
N PHE A 112 2.40 -13.42 -4.45
CA PHE A 112 1.33 -14.24 -3.85
C PHE A 112 0.89 -13.67 -2.50
N VAL A 113 -0.25 -14.14 -1.96
CA VAL A 113 -0.75 -13.77 -0.62
C VAL A 113 0.27 -14.02 0.50
N THR A 114 1.15 -15.02 0.35
CA THR A 114 2.20 -15.35 1.32
C THR A 114 3.59 -14.88 0.89
N ASN A 115 3.72 -14.29 -0.31
CA ASN A 115 4.98 -13.81 -0.85
C ASN A 115 4.79 -12.40 -1.41
N HIS A 116 5.17 -11.43 -0.59
CA HIS A 116 4.99 -10.02 -0.88
C HIS A 116 6.11 -9.39 -1.70
N SER A 117 7.04 -10.16 -2.25
CA SER A 117 8.01 -9.63 -3.22
C SER A 117 7.29 -9.04 -4.44
N THR A 118 8.01 -8.22 -5.20
CA THR A 118 7.51 -7.50 -6.36
C THR A 118 6.94 -8.46 -7.40
N GLY A 119 5.66 -8.30 -7.69
CA GLY A 119 4.87 -9.14 -8.57
C GLY A 119 4.90 -8.69 -10.03
N ARG A 120 3.99 -9.29 -10.81
CA ARG A 120 3.93 -9.13 -12.27
C ARG A 120 3.25 -7.85 -12.73
N PHE A 121 2.63 -7.09 -11.84
CA PHE A 121 1.88 -5.89 -12.19
C PHE A 121 2.23 -4.73 -11.27
N TYR A 122 2.05 -3.53 -11.78
CA TYR A 122 2.01 -2.33 -10.96
C TYR A 122 0.90 -1.40 -11.45
N ILE A 123 0.38 -0.58 -10.55
CA ILE A 123 -0.55 0.51 -10.89
C ILE A 123 0.16 1.84 -10.66
N ARG A 124 -0.06 2.79 -11.56
CA ARG A 124 0.60 4.10 -11.58
C ARG A 124 -0.42 5.21 -11.70
N MET A 125 -0.29 6.23 -10.84
CA MET A 125 -1.02 7.47 -11.01
C MET A 125 -0.26 8.36 -12.00
N GLN A 126 -0.71 8.42 -13.25
CA GLN A 126 -0.04 9.17 -14.30
C GLN A 126 -0.29 10.68 -14.19
N SER A 127 0.67 11.47 -14.67
CA SER A 127 0.60 12.93 -14.73
C SER A 127 -0.53 13.48 -15.59
N ASP A 128 -1.06 12.69 -16.53
CA ASP A 128 -2.21 13.07 -17.34
C ASP A 128 -3.56 12.93 -16.60
N GLY A 129 -3.57 12.44 -15.37
CA GLY A 129 -4.78 12.20 -14.60
C GLY A 129 -5.31 10.77 -14.65
N ASN A 130 -4.63 9.85 -15.34
CA ASN A 130 -5.07 8.47 -15.49
C ASN A 130 -4.45 7.55 -14.43
N LEU A 131 -5.25 6.64 -13.87
CA LEU A 131 -4.77 5.55 -13.03
C LEU A 131 -4.70 4.29 -13.89
N VAL A 132 -3.49 3.79 -14.13
CA VAL A 132 -3.24 2.75 -15.15
C VAL A 132 -2.41 1.61 -14.58
N GLN A 133 -2.81 0.39 -14.90
CA GLN A 133 -2.10 -0.83 -14.51
C GLN A 133 -1.29 -1.39 -15.68
N TYR A 134 -0.04 -1.74 -15.40
CA TYR A 134 0.94 -2.23 -16.35
C TYR A 134 1.57 -3.56 -15.90
N PRO A 135 2.11 -4.37 -16.83
CA PRO A 135 3.03 -5.43 -16.47
C PRO A 135 4.35 -4.87 -15.95
N THR A 136 4.90 -5.48 -14.91
CA THR A 136 6.25 -5.18 -14.42
C THR A 136 7.28 -5.61 -15.47
N GLY A 137 8.29 -4.75 -15.71
CA GLY A 137 9.40 -5.05 -16.62
C GLY A 137 9.10 -4.80 -18.11
N ASP A 138 7.91 -4.32 -18.47
CA ASP A 138 7.61 -3.81 -19.81
C ASP A 138 7.51 -2.29 -19.77
N GLU A 139 8.51 -1.61 -20.35
CA GLU A 139 8.54 -0.14 -20.45
C GLU A 139 7.57 0.40 -21.53
N ARG A 140 6.93 -0.48 -22.31
CA ARG A 140 6.00 -0.08 -23.36
C ARG A 140 4.63 0.21 -22.76
N THR A 141 4.28 1.49 -22.70
CA THR A 141 2.94 1.97 -22.25
C THR A 141 1.76 1.45 -23.09
N SER A 142 2.02 0.77 -24.21
CA SER A 142 1.01 0.20 -25.11
C SER A 142 0.37 -1.12 -24.61
N THR A 143 0.81 -1.68 -23.48
CA THR A 143 0.36 -3.00 -22.96
C THR A 143 -0.39 -2.90 -21.62
N SER A 144 -1.04 -1.78 -21.32
CA SER A 144 -1.82 -1.63 -20.09
C SER A 144 -2.95 -2.65 -19.98
N TYR A 145 -3.13 -3.25 -18.80
CA TYR A 145 -4.24 -4.17 -18.51
C TYR A 145 -5.52 -3.46 -18.08
N TYR A 146 -5.38 -2.28 -17.47
CA TYR A 146 -6.48 -1.46 -16.99
C TYR A 146 -6.10 0.01 -17.10
N ALA A 147 -7.07 0.86 -17.44
CA ALA A 147 -6.96 2.31 -17.31
C ALA A 147 -8.30 2.85 -16.80
N SER A 148 -8.26 3.82 -15.88
CA SER A 148 -9.45 4.52 -15.42
C SER A 148 -10.07 5.41 -16.50
N ASN A 149 -9.35 5.69 -17.59
CA ASN A 149 -9.72 6.61 -18.67
C ASN A 149 -10.04 8.03 -18.15
N THR A 150 -9.28 8.46 -17.14
CA THR A 150 -9.38 9.79 -16.54
C THR A 150 -8.28 10.73 -17.02
N CYS A 151 -7.54 10.33 -18.08
CA CYS A 151 -6.50 11.12 -18.73
C CYS A 151 -7.05 12.45 -19.31
N CYS A 152 -6.13 13.37 -19.59
CA CYS A 152 -6.37 14.60 -20.35
C CYS A 152 -7.20 15.67 -19.63
N ARG A 153 -7.33 15.61 -18.30
CA ARG A 153 -7.79 16.76 -17.53
C ARG A 153 -6.65 17.76 -17.47
N GLN A 154 -6.82 18.94 -18.09
CA GLN A 154 -5.83 20.02 -18.22
C GLN A 154 -5.45 20.70 -16.90
N ASP A 155 -5.71 20.04 -15.77
CA ASP A 155 -5.52 20.57 -14.44
C ASP A 155 -4.25 19.96 -13.85
N ASN A 156 -3.48 20.78 -13.11
CA ASN A 156 -2.30 20.32 -12.37
C ASN A 156 -2.72 19.35 -11.26
N LEU A 157 -2.82 18.06 -11.60
CA LEU A 157 -3.04 16.99 -10.63
C LEU A 157 -1.89 17.00 -9.63
N THR A 158 -2.22 16.92 -8.35
CA THR A 158 -1.24 16.86 -7.27
C THR A 158 -1.15 15.46 -6.67
N THR A 159 -2.28 14.80 -6.42
CA THR A 159 -2.29 13.48 -5.77
C THR A 159 -3.61 12.72 -5.92
N LEU A 160 -3.56 11.40 -5.79
CA LEU A 160 -4.70 10.50 -5.60
C LEU A 160 -4.84 10.17 -4.12
N ASN A 161 -5.93 10.59 -3.48
CA ASN A 161 -6.21 10.35 -2.07
C ASN A 161 -7.11 9.12 -1.91
N PHE A 162 -6.80 8.25 -0.96
CA PHE A 162 -7.75 7.25 -0.47
C PHE A 162 -8.38 7.77 0.82
N THR A 163 -9.65 8.14 0.77
CA THR A 163 -10.35 8.80 1.88
C THR A 163 -10.93 7.80 2.89
N GLU A 164 -11.13 8.24 4.13
CA GLU A 164 -11.68 7.43 5.24
C GLU A 164 -13.06 6.83 4.95
N ASP A 165 -13.82 7.43 4.04
CA ASP A 165 -15.11 6.92 3.56
C ASP A 165 -14.97 5.77 2.52
N GLY A 166 -13.75 5.33 2.23
CA GLY A 166 -13.46 4.27 1.27
C GLY A 166 -13.43 4.73 -0.20
N SER A 167 -13.35 6.04 -0.47
CA SER A 167 -13.31 6.57 -1.84
C SER A 167 -11.88 6.90 -2.30
N LEU A 168 -11.61 6.72 -3.60
CA LEU A 168 -10.40 7.24 -4.25
C LEU A 168 -10.72 8.58 -4.92
N ARG A 169 -9.94 9.64 -4.64
CA ARG A 169 -10.19 11.02 -5.08
C ARG A 169 -8.93 11.72 -5.58
N CYS A 170 -8.95 12.26 -6.79
CA CYS A 170 -7.87 13.09 -7.32
C CYS A 170 -7.95 14.54 -6.80
N GLN A 171 -6.83 15.11 -6.38
CA GLN A 171 -6.70 16.51 -5.98
C GLN A 171 -5.94 17.32 -7.04
N TYR A 172 -6.40 18.54 -7.30
CA TYR A 172 -5.81 19.47 -8.26
C TYR A 172 -5.48 20.80 -7.57
N ASN A 173 -4.51 21.57 -8.10
CA ASN A 173 -3.95 22.78 -7.49
C ASN A 173 -4.97 23.72 -6.81
N ASP A 174 -6.07 24.05 -7.49
CA ASP A 174 -6.98 25.13 -7.05
C ASP A 174 -8.39 24.63 -6.69
N SER A 175 -8.65 23.32 -6.70
CA SER A 175 -9.95 22.75 -6.31
C SER A 175 -9.89 21.27 -5.90
N VAL A 176 -10.73 20.90 -4.92
CA VAL A 176 -11.02 19.48 -4.61
C VAL A 176 -12.20 19.05 -5.47
N GLN A 177 -11.98 18.18 -6.45
CA GLN A 177 -13.07 17.53 -7.18
C GLN A 177 -13.23 16.08 -6.71
N GLN A 178 -14.38 15.80 -6.12
CA GLN A 178 -14.80 14.48 -5.70
C GLN A 178 -15.35 13.72 -6.92
N TRP A 179 -14.85 12.50 -7.16
CA TRP A 179 -15.51 11.56 -8.06
C TRP A 179 -15.71 10.22 -7.35
N VAL A 180 -16.93 9.71 -7.53
CA VAL A 180 -17.43 8.48 -6.94
C VAL A 180 -16.78 7.28 -7.63
N SER A 181 -16.04 6.50 -6.86
CA SER A 181 -15.58 5.13 -7.10
C SER A 181 -15.10 4.78 -8.52
N VAL A 182 -13.77 4.85 -8.70
CA VAL A 182 -13.02 4.18 -9.80
C VAL A 182 -13.34 2.65 -9.86
N LEU A 183 -13.86 2.09 -8.76
CA LEU A 183 -14.21 0.68 -8.62
C LEU A 183 -15.63 0.31 -9.13
N GLN A 184 -16.44 1.26 -9.65
CA GLN A 184 -17.83 0.97 -10.05
C GLN A 184 -18.04 0.67 -11.54
N GLN A 185 -17.02 0.75 -12.39
CA GLN A 185 -17.15 0.30 -13.78
C GLN A 185 -16.84 -1.19 -13.92
N ARG A 186 -17.81 -2.04 -13.52
CA ARG A 186 -17.90 -3.39 -14.11
C ARG A 186 -18.29 -3.25 -15.58
N ASN A 187 -17.37 -3.63 -16.46
CA ASN A 187 -17.64 -4.46 -17.65
C ASN A 187 -16.34 -4.68 -18.43
N SER A 188 -15.47 -5.56 -17.94
CA SER A 188 -14.48 -6.20 -18.81
C SER A 188 -14.15 -7.60 -18.31
N LEU A 189 -14.29 -8.56 -19.21
CA LEU A 189 -14.08 -9.99 -19.03
C LEU A 189 -12.58 -10.34 -19.05
N LEU A 190 -11.81 -9.86 -18.07
CA LEU A 190 -10.43 -10.31 -17.87
C LEU A 190 -10.25 -10.90 -16.46
N PRO A 191 -9.42 -11.94 -16.30
CA PRO A 191 -9.20 -12.62 -15.02
C PRO A 191 -8.31 -11.72 -14.16
N MET A 192 -8.91 -10.77 -13.46
CA MET A 192 -8.23 -10.01 -12.41
C MET A 192 -9.16 -9.96 -11.20
N ASP A 193 -8.77 -10.68 -10.15
CA ASP A 193 -9.49 -10.72 -8.88
C ASP A 193 -9.03 -9.53 -8.02
N TYR A 194 -9.54 -8.32 -8.32
CA TYR A 194 -9.37 -7.19 -7.39
C TYR A 194 -10.16 -7.50 -6.11
N ARG A 195 -9.49 -7.94 -5.05
CA ARG A 195 -10.15 -8.15 -3.77
C ARG A 195 -10.27 -6.84 -3.01
N TYR A 196 -11.35 -6.12 -3.30
CA TYR A 196 -11.92 -5.20 -2.31
C TYR A 196 -12.49 -6.05 -1.16
N ARG A 197 -11.68 -6.33 -0.13
CA ARG A 197 -12.20 -6.97 1.09
C ARG A 197 -13.08 -5.96 1.80
N ARG A 198 -14.40 -6.13 1.74
CA ARG A 198 -15.37 -5.27 2.43
C ARG A 198 -15.17 -5.22 3.95
N ASP A 199 -14.36 -6.13 4.49
CA ASP A 199 -14.16 -6.32 5.92
C ASP A 199 -13.02 -5.43 6.48
N LEU A 200 -12.21 -4.81 5.61
CA LEU A 200 -11.17 -3.84 5.95
C LEU A 200 -11.07 -2.80 4.83
N PRO A 201 -11.04 -1.48 5.10
CA PRO A 201 -10.98 -0.45 4.06
C PRO A 201 -9.58 -0.40 3.43
N VAL A 202 -9.20 -1.43 2.69
CA VAL A 202 -7.85 -1.63 2.16
C VAL A 202 -7.96 -1.95 0.67
N VAL A 203 -7.18 -1.25 -0.16
CA VAL A 203 -7.02 -1.60 -1.58
C VAL A 203 -5.69 -2.34 -1.72
N CYS A 204 -5.73 -3.67 -1.79
CA CYS A 204 -4.56 -4.51 -2.04
C CYS A 204 -4.47 -4.87 -3.53
N PHE A 205 -3.26 -4.85 -4.10
CA PHE A 205 -3.00 -5.32 -5.47
C PHE A 205 -2.28 -6.67 -5.42
N GLU A 206 -2.94 -7.74 -5.90
CA GLU A 206 -2.39 -9.09 -5.93
C GLU A 206 -2.30 -9.60 -7.39
N SER A 207 -1.27 -10.38 -7.71
CA SER A 207 -1.23 -11.17 -8.95
C SER A 207 -1.55 -12.62 -8.62
N GLU A 208 -2.53 -13.23 -9.29
CA GLU A 208 -2.82 -14.68 -9.16
C GLU A 208 -1.69 -15.57 -9.68
#